data_AF-A0A965QZ65-F1
#
_entry.id   AF-A0A965QZ65-F1
#
_cell.length_a   1.000
_cell.length_b   1.000
_cell.length_c   1.000
_cell.angle_alpha   90.00
_cell.angle_beta   90.00
_cell.angle_gamma   90.00
#
_symmetry.space_group_name_H-M   'P 1'
#
loop_
_entity.id
_entity.type
_entity.pdbx_description
1 polymer ?
#
loop_
_entity_poly.entity_id
_entity_poly.type
_entity_poly.pdbx_seq_one_letter_code
_entity_poly.pdbx_strand_id
1 'polypeptide(L)'
;FTSHGQDGLPDTRPENEGYILNDETTAVLVQQALTQARAGVDIVAPSDMMDGRIGAIRQALEAEKLVHTRIMAYSAKYASAFYGPFRDAVGSAANLGKGNKKVYQMDPGNSDEALREVAMDIAEGADMVMVKPGMPYLDVVRRVKDEFKVPTFAYQVSGEYAMLKAAAQNGWLDHDAVMLESLLAFKRAGADGILTYFALDAARALRRN
;
A
#
# COMPACT_ATOMS: atom_id res chain seq x y z
N PHE A 1 -7.95 -2.26 -14.21
CA PHE A 1 -7.35 -2.82 -15.45
C PHE A 1 -7.78 -4.26 -15.68
N THR A 2 -7.76 -5.11 -14.66
CA THR A 2 -8.27 -6.49 -14.73
C THR A 2 -9.80 -6.56 -14.66
N SER A 3 -10.42 -7.44 -15.44
CA SER A 3 -11.88 -7.67 -15.41
C SER A 3 -12.37 -8.37 -14.12
N HIS A 4 -11.49 -9.03 -13.37
CA HIS A 4 -11.79 -9.83 -12.18
C HIS A 4 -11.38 -9.15 -10.84
N GLY A 5 -10.81 -7.94 -10.90
CA GLY A 5 -10.48 -7.14 -9.70
C GLY A 5 -9.33 -7.64 -8.81
N GLN A 6 -8.61 -8.70 -9.23
CA GLN A 6 -7.39 -9.17 -8.57
C GLN A 6 -6.18 -8.31 -8.98
N ASP A 7 -5.14 -8.28 -8.16
CA ASP A 7 -3.95 -7.45 -8.44
C ASP A 7 -3.01 -8.11 -9.47
N GLY A 8 -3.18 -9.40 -9.75
CA GLY A 8 -2.38 -10.17 -10.72
C GLY A 8 -3.19 -11.06 -11.65
N LEU A 9 -2.48 -11.78 -12.52
CA LEU A 9 -3.05 -12.70 -13.51
C LEU A 9 -3.57 -13.97 -12.83
N PRO A 10 -4.84 -14.35 -13.05
CA PRO A 10 -5.37 -15.58 -12.49
C PRO A 10 -4.80 -16.80 -13.23
N ASP A 11 -4.60 -17.90 -12.50
CA ASP A 11 -4.34 -19.20 -13.11
C ASP A 11 -5.59 -19.67 -13.86
N THR A 12 -5.41 -20.08 -15.11
CA THR A 12 -6.51 -20.55 -15.97
C THR A 12 -6.74 -22.05 -15.89
N ARG A 13 -5.89 -22.79 -15.17
CA ARG A 13 -6.03 -24.22 -14.97
C ARG A 13 -7.16 -24.53 -13.98
N PRO A 14 -8.09 -25.46 -14.29
CA PRO A 14 -9.23 -25.75 -13.43
C PRO A 14 -8.87 -26.14 -11.99
N GLU A 15 -7.75 -26.83 -11.80
CA GLU A 15 -7.26 -27.27 -10.48
C GLU A 15 -6.76 -26.15 -9.57
N ASN A 16 -6.48 -24.97 -10.14
CA ASN A 16 -5.91 -23.81 -9.44
C ASN A 16 -6.87 -22.61 -9.43
N GLU A 17 -8.18 -22.87 -9.49
CA GLU A 17 -9.19 -21.81 -9.48
C GLU A 17 -8.99 -20.86 -8.29
N GLY A 18 -8.86 -19.56 -8.60
CA GLY A 18 -8.64 -18.51 -7.60
C GLY A 18 -7.17 -18.25 -7.22
N TYR A 19 -6.22 -19.02 -7.76
CA TYR A 19 -4.80 -18.74 -7.63
C TYR A 19 -4.35 -17.59 -8.54
N ILE A 20 -3.40 -16.79 -8.08
CA ILE A 20 -2.78 -15.69 -8.84
C ILE A 20 -1.34 -16.09 -9.17
N LEU A 21 -1.01 -16.06 -10.46
CA LEU A 21 0.30 -16.46 -10.97
C LEU A 21 1.35 -15.39 -10.63
N ASN A 22 2.32 -15.72 -9.77
CA ASN A 22 3.29 -14.76 -9.25
C ASN A 22 4.22 -14.18 -10.33
N ASP A 23 4.91 -15.05 -11.06
CA ASP A 23 6.00 -14.65 -11.96
C ASP A 23 5.46 -14.00 -13.23
N GLU A 24 4.37 -14.53 -13.77
CA GLU A 24 3.67 -13.96 -14.91
C GLU A 24 3.07 -12.59 -14.58
N THR A 25 2.53 -12.42 -13.37
CA THR A 25 2.09 -11.11 -12.89
C THR A 25 3.28 -10.15 -12.78
N THR A 26 4.38 -10.60 -12.18
CA THR A 26 5.60 -9.79 -12.02
C THR A 26 6.12 -9.29 -13.37
N ALA A 27 6.08 -10.13 -14.41
CA ALA A 27 6.47 -9.72 -15.76
C ALA A 27 5.60 -8.56 -16.29
N VAL A 28 4.29 -8.56 -16.03
CA VAL A 28 3.38 -7.46 -16.40
C VAL A 28 3.64 -6.20 -15.56
N LEU A 29 3.90 -6.36 -14.25
CA LEU A 29 4.20 -5.26 -13.34
C LEU A 29 5.49 -4.52 -13.73
N VAL A 30 6.51 -5.26 -14.19
CA VAL A 30 7.73 -4.66 -14.76
C VAL A 30 7.40 -3.76 -15.95
N GLN A 31 6.55 -4.21 -16.88
CA GLN A 31 6.13 -3.39 -18.02
C GLN A 31 5.36 -2.15 -17.57
N GLN A 32 4.50 -2.28 -16.55
CA GLN A 32 3.78 -1.15 -15.97
C GLN A 32 4.74 -0.13 -15.35
N ALA A 33 5.70 -0.58 -14.55
CA ALA A 33 6.68 0.29 -13.89
C ALA A 33 7.55 1.04 -14.92
N LEU A 34 8.04 0.35 -15.95
CA LEU A 34 8.79 0.97 -17.04
C LEU A 34 7.96 2.01 -17.79
N THR A 35 6.69 1.71 -18.06
CA THR A 35 5.77 2.66 -18.72
C THR A 35 5.62 3.93 -17.89
N GLN A 36 5.41 3.81 -16.58
CA GLN A 36 5.30 4.95 -15.68
C GLN A 36 6.60 5.74 -15.59
N ALA A 37 7.73 5.05 -15.43
CA ALA A 37 9.05 5.67 -15.33
C ALA A 37 9.42 6.46 -16.59
N ARG A 38 9.18 5.89 -17.79
CA ARG A 38 9.36 6.59 -19.08
C ARG A 38 8.42 7.78 -19.25
N ALA A 39 7.24 7.74 -18.63
CA ALA A 39 6.32 8.88 -18.59
C ALA A 39 6.77 9.99 -17.61
N GLY A 40 7.85 9.77 -16.85
CA GLY A 40 8.47 10.78 -15.99
C GLY A 40 8.01 10.76 -14.54
N VAL A 41 7.45 9.64 -14.02
CA VAL A 41 7.15 9.56 -12.60
C VAL A 41 8.43 9.50 -11.76
N ASP A 42 8.40 10.24 -10.66
CA ASP A 42 9.45 10.25 -9.64
C ASP A 42 9.53 8.94 -8.82
N ILE A 43 8.37 8.33 -8.59
CA ILE A 43 8.17 7.18 -7.71
C ILE A 43 7.19 6.23 -8.38
N VAL A 44 7.59 4.97 -8.53
CA VAL A 44 6.66 3.85 -8.76
C VAL A 44 6.36 3.19 -7.40
N ALA A 45 5.12 2.76 -7.19
CA ALA A 45 4.71 2.22 -5.91
C ALA A 45 3.95 0.88 -6.08
N PRO A 46 4.68 -0.23 -6.34
CA PRO A 46 4.08 -1.56 -6.56
C PRO A 46 3.27 -1.97 -5.33
N SER A 47 1.99 -2.25 -5.54
CA SER A 47 1.03 -2.53 -4.46
C SER A 47 0.39 -3.91 -4.55
N ASP A 48 0.88 -4.74 -5.44
CA ASP A 48 0.37 -6.04 -5.85
C ASP A 48 0.61 -7.16 -4.81
N MET A 49 1.69 -7.09 -4.02
CA MET A 49 2.15 -8.14 -3.08
C MET A 49 2.57 -9.46 -3.76
N MET A 50 3.13 -9.39 -4.97
CA MET A 50 3.81 -10.55 -5.56
C MET A 50 5.22 -10.71 -4.96
N ASP A 51 5.67 -11.93 -4.80
CA ASP A 51 7.01 -12.21 -4.29
C ASP A 51 8.06 -11.83 -5.36
N GLY A 52 9.15 -11.15 -4.95
CA GLY A 52 10.25 -10.79 -5.84
C GLY A 52 10.01 -9.61 -6.79
N ARG A 53 8.82 -8.98 -6.78
CA ARG A 53 8.49 -7.90 -7.74
C ARG A 53 9.41 -6.69 -7.61
N ILE A 54 9.89 -6.37 -6.40
CA ILE A 54 10.71 -5.17 -6.19
C ILE A 54 12.05 -5.35 -6.90
N GLY A 55 12.67 -6.52 -6.75
CA GLY A 55 13.94 -6.84 -7.40
C GLY A 55 13.80 -6.86 -8.91
N ALA A 56 12.73 -7.47 -9.42
CA ALA A 56 12.44 -7.49 -10.85
C ALA A 56 12.23 -6.09 -11.44
N ILE A 57 11.46 -5.24 -10.76
CA ILE A 57 11.22 -3.85 -11.18
C ILE A 57 12.51 -3.03 -11.10
N ARG A 58 13.29 -3.14 -10.02
CA ARG A 58 14.58 -2.47 -9.86
C ARG A 58 15.52 -2.84 -11.00
N GLN A 59 15.72 -4.12 -11.27
CA GLN A 59 16.60 -4.59 -12.34
C GLN A 59 16.20 -4.03 -13.70
N ALA A 60 14.89 -3.97 -13.99
CA ALA A 60 14.39 -3.40 -15.23
C ALA A 60 14.63 -1.88 -15.34
N LEU A 61 14.40 -1.13 -14.26
CA LEU A 61 14.69 0.32 -14.22
C LEU A 61 16.18 0.58 -14.45
N GLU A 62 17.07 -0.18 -13.81
CA GLU A 62 18.52 -0.07 -14.00
C GLU A 62 18.94 -0.38 -15.44
N ALA A 63 18.41 -1.46 -16.03
CA ALA A 63 18.72 -1.86 -17.39
C ALA A 63 18.36 -0.77 -18.44
N GLU A 64 17.31 0.01 -18.17
CA GLU A 64 16.89 1.13 -19.01
C GLU A 64 17.48 2.49 -18.61
N LYS A 65 18.39 2.51 -17.63
CA LYS A 65 19.03 3.73 -17.10
C LYS A 65 18.01 4.71 -16.48
N LEU A 66 16.88 4.21 -16.00
CA LEU A 66 15.85 4.95 -15.27
C LEU A 66 16.18 5.00 -13.76
N VAL A 67 17.46 5.20 -13.45
CA VAL A 67 18.05 4.97 -12.11
C VAL A 67 17.52 5.91 -11.01
N HIS A 68 16.92 7.03 -11.39
CA HIS A 68 16.37 8.01 -10.45
C HIS A 68 14.89 7.78 -10.13
N THR A 69 14.21 6.89 -10.85
CA THR A 69 12.85 6.48 -10.48
C THR A 69 12.92 5.63 -9.23
N ARG A 70 12.31 6.12 -8.15
CA ARG A 70 12.31 5.46 -6.85
C ARG A 70 11.23 4.40 -6.76
N ILE A 71 11.43 3.42 -5.89
CA ILE A 71 10.45 2.37 -5.58
C ILE A 71 9.96 2.57 -4.15
N MET A 72 8.67 2.86 -4.00
CA MET A 72 7.97 2.84 -2.72
C MET A 72 7.21 1.51 -2.60
N ALA A 73 7.84 0.52 -1.99
CA ALA A 73 7.29 -0.82 -1.88
C ALA A 73 6.13 -0.86 -0.86
N TYR A 74 4.96 -1.37 -1.28
CA TYR A 74 3.96 -1.81 -0.34
C TYR A 74 4.39 -3.17 0.20
N SER A 75 5.27 -3.14 1.20
CA SER A 75 5.91 -4.32 1.76
C SER A 75 4.98 -5.07 2.70
N ALA A 76 4.36 -4.35 3.63
CA ALA A 76 3.43 -4.94 4.59
C ALA A 76 2.00 -4.54 4.26
N LYS A 77 1.42 -5.13 3.21
CA LYS A 77 0.02 -4.89 2.80
C LYS A 77 -0.88 -6.06 3.20
N TYR A 78 -1.78 -5.78 4.14
CA TYR A 78 -2.67 -6.78 4.73
C TYR A 78 -3.96 -6.99 3.93
N ALA A 79 -4.53 -8.20 4.04
CA ALA A 79 -5.82 -8.61 3.51
C ALA A 79 -6.97 -7.99 4.32
N SER A 80 -7.13 -6.67 4.17
CA SER A 80 -7.97 -5.86 5.05
C SER A 80 -9.40 -5.62 4.54
N ALA A 81 -10.34 -5.49 5.48
CA ALA A 81 -11.70 -5.03 5.25
C ALA A 81 -11.82 -3.50 5.07
N PHE A 82 -10.79 -2.72 5.43
CA PHE A 82 -10.82 -1.24 5.35
C PHE A 82 -10.72 -0.69 3.91
N TYR A 83 -10.61 -1.54 2.89
CA TYR A 83 -10.45 -1.12 1.49
C TYR A 83 -11.76 -0.89 0.73
N GLY A 84 -12.92 -1.17 1.34
CA GLY A 84 -14.23 -1.06 0.68
C GLY A 84 -14.42 0.28 -0.06
N PRO A 85 -14.32 1.43 0.62
CA PRO A 85 -14.57 2.72 -0.03
C PRO A 85 -13.59 3.05 -1.17
N PHE A 86 -12.34 2.55 -1.12
CA PHE A 86 -11.39 2.69 -2.23
C PHE A 86 -11.84 1.88 -3.44
N ARG A 87 -12.31 0.64 -3.24
CA ARG A 87 -12.79 -0.23 -4.32
C ARG A 87 -14.02 0.36 -5.01
N ASP A 88 -14.87 1.07 -4.28
CA ASP A 88 -15.99 1.82 -4.85
C ASP A 88 -15.47 3.01 -5.68
N ALA A 89 -14.54 3.80 -5.13
CA ALA A 89 -13.99 4.98 -5.78
C ALA A 89 -13.27 4.68 -7.11
N VAL A 90 -12.56 3.55 -7.22
CA VAL A 90 -11.85 3.15 -8.45
C VAL A 90 -12.65 2.18 -9.33
N GLY A 91 -13.91 1.90 -8.97
CA GLY A 91 -14.81 1.03 -9.74
C GLY A 91 -14.41 -0.45 -9.75
N SER A 92 -13.52 -0.90 -8.86
CA SER A 92 -13.05 -2.30 -8.84
C SER A 92 -13.91 -3.22 -7.96
N ALA A 93 -14.83 -2.67 -7.16
CA ALA A 93 -15.68 -3.45 -6.26
C ALA A 93 -16.53 -4.47 -7.02
N ALA A 94 -17.18 -4.04 -8.11
CA ALA A 94 -18.02 -4.92 -8.94
C ALA A 94 -17.20 -6.04 -9.60
N ASN A 95 -15.99 -5.72 -10.08
CA ASN A 95 -15.10 -6.72 -10.68
C ASN A 95 -14.62 -7.78 -9.68
N LEU A 96 -14.29 -7.38 -8.45
CA LEU A 96 -13.84 -8.31 -7.42
C LEU A 96 -15.00 -9.15 -6.85
N GLY A 97 -16.21 -8.58 -6.78
CA GLY A 97 -17.40 -9.26 -6.27
C GLY A 97 -17.19 -9.79 -4.84
N LYS A 98 -17.44 -11.09 -4.65
CA LYS A 98 -17.21 -11.81 -3.37
C LYS A 98 -15.78 -12.36 -3.22
N GLY A 99 -14.90 -12.06 -4.17
CA GLY A 99 -13.51 -12.48 -4.17
C GLY A 99 -12.72 -11.86 -3.01
N ASN A 100 -11.61 -12.52 -2.65
CA ASN A 100 -10.69 -12.04 -1.63
C ASN A 100 -9.25 -12.03 -2.18
N LYS A 101 -8.35 -11.42 -1.39
CA LYS A 101 -6.94 -11.23 -1.76
C LYS A 101 -5.99 -11.94 -0.79
N LYS A 102 -6.50 -12.93 -0.04
CA LYS A 102 -5.77 -13.59 1.06
C LYS A 102 -4.62 -14.48 0.60
N VAL A 103 -4.56 -14.80 -0.69
CA VAL A 103 -3.50 -15.65 -1.26
C VAL A 103 -2.21 -14.89 -1.56
N TYR A 104 -2.20 -13.56 -1.38
CA TYR A 104 -1.01 -12.71 -1.58
C TYR A 104 -0.94 -11.52 -0.60
N GLN A 105 -2.08 -10.95 -0.18
CA GLN A 105 -2.08 -9.97 0.91
C GLN A 105 -1.97 -10.69 2.26
N MET A 106 -1.19 -10.11 3.16
CA MET A 106 -0.84 -10.72 4.44
C MET A 106 -2.05 -10.94 5.34
N ASP A 107 -1.99 -11.96 6.20
CA ASP A 107 -3.01 -12.17 7.23
C ASP A 107 -2.89 -11.06 8.31
N PRO A 108 -3.99 -10.33 8.62
CA PRO A 108 -4.04 -9.38 9.73
C PRO A 108 -3.55 -9.91 11.09
N GLY A 109 -3.58 -11.21 11.32
CA GLY A 109 -3.08 -11.84 12.55
C GLY A 109 -1.56 -11.89 12.66
N ASN A 110 -0.82 -11.62 11.58
CA ASN A 110 0.62 -11.79 11.53
C ASN A 110 1.36 -10.46 11.73
N SER A 111 2.29 -10.41 12.69
CA SER A 111 3.16 -9.23 12.90
C SER A 111 4.62 -9.51 12.52
N ASP A 112 5.15 -10.69 12.85
CA ASP A 112 6.54 -11.07 12.51
C ASP A 112 6.77 -11.22 11.00
N GLU A 113 5.74 -11.62 10.27
CA GLU A 113 5.78 -11.74 8.81
C GLU A 113 6.10 -10.40 8.14
N ALA A 114 5.60 -9.28 8.68
CA ALA A 114 5.86 -7.95 8.14
C ALA A 114 7.35 -7.61 8.12
N LEU A 115 8.12 -8.08 9.10
CA LEU A 115 9.56 -7.86 9.13
C LEU A 115 10.26 -8.67 8.04
N ARG A 116 9.78 -9.88 7.73
CA ARG A 116 10.34 -10.68 6.62
C ARG A 116 10.07 -10.01 5.27
N GLU A 117 8.84 -9.59 5.01
CA GLU A 117 8.45 -8.89 3.78
C GLU A 117 9.28 -7.63 3.56
N VAL A 118 9.38 -6.79 4.60
CA VAL A 118 10.14 -5.55 4.54
C VAL A 118 11.63 -5.82 4.33
N ALA A 119 12.19 -6.83 4.99
CA ALA A 119 13.60 -7.19 4.81
C ALA A 119 13.90 -7.61 3.35
N MET A 120 13.00 -8.39 2.74
CA MET A 120 13.12 -8.81 1.34
C MET A 120 13.06 -7.60 0.40
N ASP A 121 12.06 -6.73 0.55
CA ASP A 121 11.90 -5.54 -0.30
C ASP A 121 13.10 -4.58 -0.20
N ILE A 122 13.68 -4.41 0.99
CA ILE A 122 14.90 -3.61 1.18
C ILE A 122 16.08 -4.27 0.46
N ALA A 123 16.27 -5.59 0.63
CA ALA A 123 17.35 -6.33 -0.05
C ALA A 123 17.21 -6.29 -1.57
N GLU A 124 15.98 -6.22 -2.07
CA GLU A 124 15.63 -6.11 -3.48
C GLU A 124 15.76 -4.68 -4.06
N GLY A 125 16.03 -3.68 -3.22
CA GLY A 125 16.34 -2.32 -3.65
C GLY A 125 15.17 -1.33 -3.60
N ALA A 126 14.21 -1.53 -2.69
CA ALA A 126 13.22 -0.51 -2.35
C ALA A 126 13.88 0.73 -1.72
N ASP A 127 13.48 1.92 -2.16
CA ASP A 127 13.93 3.20 -1.60
C ASP A 127 13.11 3.59 -0.36
N MET A 128 11.84 3.18 -0.33
CA MET A 128 10.92 3.34 0.78
C MET A 128 10.08 2.08 0.95
N VAL A 129 9.69 1.79 2.19
CA VAL A 129 8.77 0.68 2.51
C VAL A 129 7.50 1.20 3.15
N MET A 130 6.38 0.52 2.94
CA MET A 130 5.06 0.96 3.40
C MET A 130 4.28 -0.13 4.12
N VAL A 131 3.62 0.27 5.20
CA VAL A 131 2.57 -0.51 5.88
C VAL A 131 1.19 -0.03 5.42
N LYS A 132 0.31 -0.98 5.09
CA LYS A 132 -1.07 -0.72 4.69
C LYS A 132 -2.01 -1.84 5.16
N PRO A 133 -3.13 -1.56 5.83
CA PRO A 133 -3.66 -0.26 6.27
C PRO A 133 -2.80 0.46 7.30
N GLY A 134 -3.27 1.63 7.74
CA GLY A 134 -2.52 2.55 8.57
C GLY A 134 -2.80 2.38 10.06
N MET A 135 -3.83 3.05 10.56
CA MET A 135 -4.17 3.16 11.98
C MET A 135 -4.33 1.79 12.67
N PRO A 136 -4.93 0.76 12.05
CA PRO A 136 -5.04 -0.56 12.68
C PRO A 136 -3.72 -1.34 12.78
N TYR A 137 -2.63 -0.83 12.19
CA TYR A 137 -1.32 -1.50 12.09
C TYR A 137 -0.17 -0.58 12.52
N LEU A 138 -0.45 0.39 13.41
CA LEU A 138 0.60 1.29 13.93
C LEU A 138 1.69 0.56 14.72
N ASP A 139 1.37 -0.58 15.32
CA ASP A 139 2.34 -1.49 15.93
C ASP A 139 3.32 -2.04 14.87
N VAL A 140 2.82 -2.42 13.69
CA VAL A 140 3.66 -2.88 12.57
C VAL A 140 4.53 -1.73 12.05
N VAL A 141 3.97 -0.52 11.88
CA VAL A 141 4.76 0.68 11.51
C VAL A 141 5.90 0.89 12.50
N ARG A 142 5.62 0.74 13.80
CA ARG A 142 6.62 0.90 14.85
C ARG A 142 7.72 -0.14 14.76
N ARG A 143 7.36 -1.42 14.64
CA ARG A 143 8.33 -2.53 14.52
C ARG A 143 9.22 -2.37 13.30
N VAL A 144 8.64 -2.04 12.14
CA VAL A 144 9.38 -1.81 10.90
C VAL A 144 10.36 -0.65 11.05
N LYS A 145 9.93 0.46 11.65
CA LYS A 145 10.80 1.62 11.88
C LYS A 145 11.96 1.27 12.81
N ASP A 146 11.68 0.60 13.93
CA ASP A 146 12.69 0.25 14.93
C ASP A 146 13.76 -0.71 14.39
N GLU A 147 13.33 -1.72 13.64
CA GLU A 147 14.21 -2.76 13.07
C GLU A 147 15.09 -2.20 11.95
N PHE A 148 14.47 -1.62 10.91
CA PHE A 148 15.16 -1.34 9.65
C PHE A 148 15.70 0.08 9.54
N LYS A 149 15.12 1.05 10.25
CA LYS A 149 15.57 2.46 10.26
C LYS A 149 15.67 3.11 8.87
N VAL A 150 14.94 2.58 7.89
CA VAL A 150 14.80 3.13 6.53
C VAL A 150 13.59 4.08 6.44
N PRO A 151 13.43 4.87 5.36
CA PRO A 151 12.21 5.63 5.13
C PRO A 151 10.95 4.74 5.16
N THR A 152 10.11 4.93 6.17
CA THR A 152 8.92 4.12 6.45
C THR A 152 7.68 4.95 6.21
N PHE A 153 6.80 4.47 5.34
CA PHE A 153 5.53 5.11 5.03
C PHE A 153 4.37 4.31 5.59
N ALA A 154 3.24 4.97 5.79
CA ALA A 154 1.99 4.32 6.14
C ALA A 154 0.85 4.89 5.28
N TYR A 155 -0.15 4.06 4.96
CA TYR A 155 -1.34 4.51 4.26
C TYR A 155 -2.54 4.51 5.21
N GLN A 156 -3.01 5.70 5.59
CA GLN A 156 -4.33 5.88 6.21
C GLN A 156 -5.44 5.68 5.16
N VAL A 157 -5.98 4.46 5.09
CA VAL A 157 -6.76 4.03 3.92
C VAL A 157 -8.18 4.57 3.91
N SER A 158 -8.89 4.28 2.82
CA SER A 158 -10.21 4.82 2.54
C SER A 158 -11.25 4.52 3.63
N GLY A 159 -11.21 3.34 4.23
CA GLY A 159 -12.10 2.98 5.34
C GLY A 159 -11.80 3.77 6.62
N GLU A 160 -10.53 4.05 6.91
CA GLU A 160 -10.12 4.88 8.04
C GLU A 160 -10.62 6.32 7.85
N TYR A 161 -10.43 6.87 6.64
CA TYR A 161 -10.97 8.18 6.27
C TYR A 161 -12.49 8.24 6.40
N ALA A 162 -13.21 7.27 5.82
CA ALA A 162 -14.67 7.22 5.83
C ALA A 162 -15.22 7.10 7.25
N MET A 163 -14.58 6.29 8.10
CA MET A 163 -14.95 6.14 9.51
C MET A 163 -14.87 7.48 10.27
N LEU A 164 -13.77 8.22 10.11
CA LEU A 164 -13.61 9.52 10.78
C LEU A 164 -14.57 10.58 10.21
N LYS A 165 -14.74 10.64 8.89
CA LYS A 165 -15.72 11.57 8.27
C LYS A 165 -17.15 11.28 8.73
N ALA A 166 -17.57 10.02 8.77
CA ALA A 166 -18.92 9.63 9.17
C ALA A 166 -19.19 9.97 10.65
N ALA A 167 -18.24 9.64 11.54
CA ALA A 167 -18.36 9.99 12.96
C ALA A 167 -18.47 11.50 13.18
N ALA A 168 -17.66 12.29 12.47
CA ALA A 168 -17.72 13.74 12.55
C ALA A 168 -19.01 14.33 11.97
N GLN A 169 -19.48 13.83 10.83
CA GLN A 169 -20.74 14.27 10.21
C GLN A 169 -21.95 13.99 11.10
N ASN A 170 -21.90 12.91 11.89
CA ASN A 170 -22.92 12.58 12.88
C ASN A 170 -22.76 13.35 14.21
N GLY A 171 -21.77 14.24 14.32
CA GLY A 171 -21.49 15.03 15.53
C GLY A 171 -20.91 14.22 16.68
N TRP A 172 -20.37 13.03 16.44
CA TRP A 172 -19.78 12.18 17.49
C TRP A 172 -18.36 12.59 17.85
N LEU A 173 -17.62 13.16 16.89
CA LEU A 173 -16.24 13.58 17.05
C LEU A 173 -16.04 14.97 16.44
N ASP A 174 -15.15 15.76 17.03
CA ASP A 174 -14.63 16.97 16.39
C ASP A 174 -13.73 16.55 15.22
N HIS A 175 -14.14 16.91 14.01
CA HIS A 175 -13.46 16.53 12.77
C HIS A 175 -11.98 16.90 12.75
N ASP A 176 -11.66 18.16 13.00
CA ASP A 176 -10.30 18.68 12.78
C ASP A 176 -9.36 18.14 13.86
N ALA A 177 -9.85 18.03 15.10
CA ALA A 177 -9.11 17.45 16.20
C ALA A 177 -8.74 15.98 15.93
N VAL A 178 -9.71 15.11 15.62
CA VAL A 178 -9.44 13.68 15.41
C VAL A 178 -8.68 13.40 14.13
N MET A 179 -8.87 14.22 13.08
CA MET A 179 -8.06 14.15 11.87
C MET A 179 -6.58 14.38 12.22
N LEU A 180 -6.24 15.49 12.88
CA LEU A 180 -4.85 15.81 13.22
C LEU A 180 -4.26 14.82 14.22
N GLU A 181 -5.02 14.39 15.22
CA GLU A 181 -4.58 13.39 16.19
C GLU A 181 -4.28 12.05 15.51
N SER A 182 -5.13 11.62 14.56
CA SER A 182 -4.89 10.39 13.80
C SER A 182 -3.58 10.45 13.02
N LEU A 183 -3.27 11.58 12.36
CA LEU A 183 -2.03 11.79 11.61
C LEU A 183 -0.82 11.86 12.53
N LEU A 184 -0.95 12.49 13.69
CA LEU A 184 0.09 12.52 14.71
C LEU A 184 0.42 11.11 15.24
N ALA A 185 -0.57 10.23 15.36
CA ALA A 185 -0.35 8.84 15.78
C ALA A 185 0.58 8.09 14.80
N PHE A 186 0.46 8.30 13.50
CA PHE A 186 1.40 7.76 12.51
C PHE A 186 2.81 8.29 12.68
N LYS A 187 2.94 9.61 12.86
CA LYS A 187 4.26 10.24 13.12
C LYS A 187 4.91 9.67 14.38
N ARG A 188 4.13 9.49 15.45
CA ARG A 188 4.57 8.86 16.71
C ARG A 188 4.95 7.39 16.53
N ALA A 189 4.21 6.65 15.72
CA ALA A 189 4.52 5.25 15.41
C ALA A 189 5.81 5.10 14.60
N GLY A 190 6.24 6.16 13.90
CA GLY A 190 7.51 6.18 13.16
C GLY A 190 7.36 6.36 11.65
N ALA A 191 6.16 6.66 11.13
CA ALA A 191 6.01 6.95 9.71
C ALA A 191 6.70 8.29 9.35
N ASP A 192 7.57 8.28 8.34
CA ASP A 192 8.19 9.48 7.77
C ASP A 192 7.21 10.23 6.86
N GLY A 193 6.43 9.49 6.08
CA GLY A 193 5.35 10.01 5.25
C GLY A 193 4.04 9.23 5.43
N ILE A 194 2.92 9.92 5.25
CA ILE A 194 1.57 9.35 5.40
C ILE A 194 0.80 9.59 4.10
N LEU A 195 0.36 8.51 3.46
CA LEU A 195 -0.63 8.61 2.39
C LEU A 195 -2.00 8.70 3.05
N THR A 196 -2.67 9.84 2.89
CA THR A 196 -3.97 10.10 3.51
C THR A 196 -4.86 10.95 2.60
N TYR A 197 -6.15 10.61 2.60
CA TYR A 197 -7.19 11.43 1.96
C TYR A 197 -7.40 12.77 2.66
N PHE A 198 -6.95 12.91 3.91
CA PHE A 198 -6.99 14.17 4.67
C PHE A 198 -5.83 15.13 4.36
N ALA A 199 -4.92 14.80 3.42
CA ALA A 199 -3.69 15.57 3.23
C ALA A 199 -3.92 17.07 3.04
N LEU A 200 -4.88 17.47 2.19
CA LEU A 200 -5.20 18.87 1.96
C LEU A 200 -5.88 19.55 3.15
N ASP A 201 -6.75 18.83 3.86
CA ASP A 201 -7.45 19.35 5.04
C ASP A 201 -6.46 19.56 6.20
N ALA A 202 -5.59 18.58 6.46
CA ALA A 202 -4.53 18.67 7.44
C ALA A 202 -3.53 19.79 7.12
N ALA A 203 -3.11 19.94 5.86
CA ALA A 203 -2.22 21.02 5.45
C ALA A 203 -2.83 22.41 5.69
N ARG A 204 -4.13 22.59 5.43
CA ARG A 204 -4.84 23.84 5.73
C ARG A 204 -4.91 24.11 7.23
N ALA A 205 -5.20 23.09 8.04
CA ALA A 205 -5.26 23.22 9.50
C ALA A 205 -3.90 23.60 10.09
N LEU A 206 -2.83 22.91 9.68
CA LEU A 206 -1.46 23.18 10.14
C LEU A 206 -0.94 24.56 9.73
N ARG A 207 -1.39 25.11 8.60
CA ARG A 207 -1.01 26.46 8.15
C ARG A 207 -1.71 27.58 8.93
N ARG A 208 -2.87 27.30 9.53
CA ARG A 208 -3.65 28.29 10.28
C ARG A 208 -3.15 28.47 11.72
N ASN A 209 -2.47 27.45 12.24
CA ASN A 209 -1.78 27.47 13.53
C ASN A 209 -0.37 28.05 13.38
#